data_AF-A0A5K1EB62-F1
#
_entry.id   AF-A0A5K1EB62-F1
#
_cell.length_a   1.000
_cell.length_b   1.000
_cell.length_c   1.000
_cell.angle_alpha   90.00
_cell.angle_beta   90.00
_cell.angle_gamma   90.00
#
_symmetry.space_group_name_H-M   'P 1'
#
loop_
_entity.id
_entity.type
_entity.pdbx_description
1 polymer ?
#
loop_
_entity_poly.entity_id
_entity_poly.type
_entity_poly.pdbx_seq_one_letter_code
_entity_poly.pdbx_strand_id
1 'polypeptide(L)'
;NGQVDTPFVKEQRKRLETEVVAWSKGVRGNCPKPIVISGPSGVGKGTLISKLMKEFPSTFGFSVSHTTRSPRVGEKDGVHYHFTERHTMENDIREGKFLESAAVHGNLYGTSIDAVEAVTDAGK
;
A
#
# COMPACT_ATOMS: atom_id res chain seq x y z
N ASN A 1 7.33 8.49 7.92
CA ASN A 1 8.74 8.30 8.32
C ASN A 1 9.02 6.84 8.64
N GLY A 2 9.11 5.98 7.62
CA GLY A 2 9.68 4.65 7.80
C GLY A 2 11.16 4.84 8.09
N GLN A 3 11.59 4.70 9.35
CA GLN A 3 13.02 4.62 9.61
C GLN A 3 13.52 3.41 8.82
N VAL A 4 14.63 3.50 8.10
CA VAL A 4 15.15 2.39 7.30
C VAL A 4 16.21 1.61 8.09
N ASP A 5 16.56 2.11 9.28
CA ASP A 5 17.77 1.73 10.00
C ASP A 5 17.52 1.40 11.48
N THR A 6 16.33 0.88 11.82
CA THR A 6 16.11 0.38 13.18
C THR A 6 16.87 -0.92 13.43
N PRO A 7 17.13 -1.24 14.72
CA PRO A 7 17.60 -2.56 15.13
C PRO A 7 16.79 -3.71 14.53
N PHE A 8 15.49 -3.52 14.28
CA PHE A 8 14.62 -4.53 13.68
C PHE A 8 14.98 -4.84 12.22
N VAL A 9 15.18 -3.83 11.36
CA VAL A 9 15.60 -4.06 9.97
C VAL A 9 16.97 -4.71 9.91
N LYS A 10 17.89 -4.30 10.79
CA LYS A 10 19.23 -4.89 10.87
C LYS A 10 19.15 -6.37 11.27
N GLU A 11 18.28 -6.72 12.23
CA GLU A 11 18.02 -8.09 12.65
C GLU A 11 17.36 -8.93 11.54
N GLN A 12 16.35 -8.39 10.85
CA GLN A 12 15.66 -9.11 9.77
C GLN A 12 16.53 -9.30 8.53
N ARG A 13 17.36 -8.33 8.16
CA ARG A 13 18.37 -8.50 7.09
C ARG A 13 19.32 -9.66 7.40
N LYS A 14 19.76 -9.75 8.67
CA LYS A 14 20.64 -10.83 9.12
C LYS A 14 19.94 -12.20 9.13
N ARG A 15 18.62 -12.24 9.37
CA ARG A 15 17.83 -13.48 9.43
C ARG A 15 17.36 -13.98 8.06
N LEU A 16 16.98 -13.08 7.17
CA LEU A 16 16.32 -13.41 5.90
C LEU A 16 17.27 -13.42 4.71
N GLU A 17 18.55 -13.05 4.90
CA GLU A 17 19.58 -12.92 3.86
C GLU A 17 19.12 -12.09 2.63
N THR A 18 18.15 -11.20 2.85
CA THR A 18 17.53 -10.37 1.81
C THR A 18 17.39 -8.94 2.30
N GLU A 19 17.31 -8.01 1.34
CA GLU A 19 17.18 -6.59 1.63
C GLU A 19 15.79 -6.28 2.19
N VAL A 20 15.74 -5.91 3.47
CA VAL A 20 14.54 -5.33 4.07
C VAL A 20 14.63 -3.81 3.91
N VAL A 21 13.80 -3.27 3.01
CA VAL A 21 13.76 -1.84 2.64
C VAL A 21 12.69 -1.03 3.38
N ALA A 22 11.74 -1.70 4.05
CA ALA A 22 10.71 -1.08 4.89
C ALA A 22 10.13 -2.10 5.89
N TRP A 23 9.57 -1.61 7.01
CA TRP A 23 8.71 -2.41 7.90
C TRP A 23 7.46 -1.61 8.28
N SER A 24 6.38 -2.32 8.63
CA SER A 24 5.20 -1.73 9.29
C SER A 24 5.15 -2.16 10.76
N LYS A 25 4.46 -1.39 11.60
CA LYS A 25 4.23 -1.72 13.02
C LYS A 25 3.63 -3.12 13.22
N GLY A 26 2.87 -3.62 12.25
CA GLY A 26 2.22 -4.94 12.28
C GLY A 26 3.19 -6.13 12.38
N VAL A 27 4.48 -5.95 12.13
CA VAL A 27 5.47 -7.04 12.19
C VAL A 27 5.90 -7.41 13.62
N ARG A 28 5.70 -6.50 14.61
CA ARG A 28 6.11 -6.71 16.01
C ARG A 28 4.97 -7.07 16.98
N GLY A 29 3.79 -7.48 16.49
CA GLY A 29 2.65 -7.81 17.35
C GLY A 29 1.70 -8.86 16.76
N ASN A 30 0.60 -9.14 17.46
CA ASN A 30 -0.47 -10.04 17.00
C ASN A 30 -1.42 -9.35 16.00
N CYS A 31 -0.87 -8.48 15.18
CA CYS A 31 -1.60 -7.65 14.25
C CYS A 31 -1.81 -8.41 12.93
N PRO A 32 -2.98 -8.27 12.26
CA PRO A 32 -3.20 -8.88 10.96
C PRO A 32 -2.09 -8.55 9.97
N LYS A 33 -1.56 -9.57 9.30
CA LYS A 33 -0.55 -9.37 8.24
C LYS A 33 -1.26 -8.96 6.95
N PRO A 34 -0.75 -7.97 6.20
CA PRO A 34 -1.30 -7.61 4.90
C PRO A 34 -1.32 -8.81 3.93
N ILE A 35 -2.39 -8.92 3.15
CA ILE A 35 -2.51 -9.91 2.06
C ILE A 35 -2.33 -9.18 0.74
N VAL A 36 -1.39 -9.66 -0.09
CA VAL A 36 -1.12 -9.12 -1.43
C VAL A 36 -1.77 -10.04 -2.48
N ILE A 37 -2.64 -9.47 -3.31
CA ILE A 37 -3.25 -10.18 -4.45
C ILE A 37 -2.64 -9.63 -5.75
N SER A 38 -1.83 -10.44 -6.42
CA SER A 38 -1.10 -10.09 -7.64
C SER A 38 -1.53 -10.92 -8.85
N GLY A 39 -1.36 -10.36 -10.05
CA GLY A 39 -1.67 -11.02 -11.32
C GLY A 39 -1.90 -10.02 -12.47
N PRO A 40 -1.92 -10.47 -13.74
CA PRO A 40 -2.08 -9.59 -14.91
C PRO A 40 -3.36 -8.74 -14.88
N SER A 41 -3.41 -7.71 -15.73
CA SER A 41 -4.66 -6.95 -15.91
C SER A 41 -5.78 -7.86 -16.41
N GLY A 42 -7.02 -7.64 -15.96
CA GLY A 42 -8.20 -8.40 -16.41
C GLY A 42 -8.44 -9.76 -15.74
N VAL A 43 -7.52 -10.32 -14.94
CA VAL A 43 -7.69 -11.66 -14.33
C VAL A 43 -8.71 -11.75 -13.18
N GLY A 44 -9.38 -10.64 -12.84
CA GLY A 44 -10.43 -10.64 -11.80
C GLY A 44 -9.97 -10.32 -10.37
N LYS A 45 -8.77 -9.77 -10.17
CA LYS A 45 -8.26 -9.37 -8.83
C LYS A 45 -9.23 -8.46 -8.06
N GLY A 46 -9.73 -7.41 -8.72
CA GLY A 46 -10.69 -6.49 -8.12
C GLY A 46 -12.00 -7.17 -7.73
N THR A 47 -12.48 -8.11 -8.53
CA THR A 47 -13.67 -8.92 -8.22
C THR A 47 -13.47 -9.77 -6.97
N LEU A 48 -12.30 -10.40 -6.81
CA LEU A 48 -11.96 -11.16 -5.60
C LEU A 48 -11.89 -10.25 -4.38
N ILE A 49 -11.22 -9.10 -4.48
CA ILE A 49 -11.11 -8.11 -3.39
C ILE A 49 -12.51 -7.65 -2.97
N SER A 50 -13.38 -7.28 -3.91
CA SER A 50 -14.75 -6.85 -3.60
C SER A 50 -15.57 -7.94 -2.91
N LYS A 51 -15.38 -9.21 -3.27
CA LYS A 51 -16.02 -10.34 -2.59
C LYS A 51 -15.52 -10.49 -1.15
N LEU A 52 -14.21 -10.45 -0.93
CA LEU A 52 -13.61 -10.53 0.41
C LEU A 52 -14.11 -9.41 1.32
N MET A 53 -14.12 -8.17 0.83
CA MET A 53 -14.61 -7.01 1.57
C MET A 53 -16.11 -7.11 1.91
N LYS A 54 -16.91 -7.71 1.01
CA LYS A 54 -18.35 -7.91 1.22
C LYS A 54 -18.65 -9.04 2.21
N GLU A 55 -17.92 -10.15 2.10
CA GLU A 55 -18.18 -11.37 2.87
C GLU A 55 -17.60 -11.29 4.29
N PHE A 56 -16.48 -10.59 4.47
CA PHE A 56 -15.81 -10.44 5.76
C PHE A 56 -15.53 -8.96 6.11
N PRO A 57 -16.58 -8.12 6.23
CA PRO A 57 -16.42 -6.67 6.40
C PRO A 57 -15.76 -6.26 7.73
N SER A 58 -15.84 -7.13 8.75
CA SER A 58 -15.17 -6.93 10.05
C SER A 58 -13.71 -7.36 10.04
N THR A 59 -13.27 -8.10 9.03
CA THR A 59 -11.92 -8.69 8.97
C THR A 59 -11.03 -7.94 7.99
N PHE A 60 -11.54 -7.60 6.80
CA PHE A 60 -10.71 -6.98 5.77
C PHE A 60 -10.95 -5.48 5.64
N GLY A 61 -9.84 -4.75 5.48
CA GLY A 61 -9.79 -3.38 4.99
C GLY A 61 -9.11 -3.35 3.63
N PHE A 62 -9.40 -2.32 2.84
CA PHE A 62 -8.75 -2.10 1.56
C PHE A 62 -7.84 -0.87 1.66
N SER A 63 -6.54 -1.04 1.40
CA SER A 63 -5.59 0.07 1.30
C SER A 63 -5.80 0.78 -0.03
N VAL A 64 -6.23 2.05 0.02
CA VAL A 64 -6.45 2.87 -1.17
C VAL A 64 -5.11 3.41 -1.67
N SER A 65 -4.72 3.03 -2.89
CA SER A 65 -3.48 3.50 -3.52
C SER A 65 -3.59 4.96 -4.00
N HIS A 66 -2.45 5.57 -4.32
CA HIS A 66 -2.35 6.92 -4.88
C HIS A 66 -2.21 6.87 -6.40
N THR A 67 -2.65 7.92 -7.08
CA THR A 67 -2.34 8.15 -8.49
C THR A 67 -2.22 9.62 -8.83
N THR A 68 -1.42 9.93 -9.85
CA THR A 68 -1.31 11.29 -10.43
C THR A 68 -2.26 11.54 -11.58
N ARG A 69 -3.01 10.52 -12.00
CA ARG A 69 -4.04 10.66 -13.03
C ARG A 69 -5.18 11.47 -12.45
N SER A 70 -5.75 12.40 -13.22
CA SER A 70 -7.02 13.05 -12.82
C SER A 70 -8.16 12.04 -12.64
N PRO A 71 -9.05 12.23 -11.66
CA PRO A 71 -10.21 11.37 -11.47
C PRO A 71 -11.10 11.32 -12.73
N ARG A 72 -11.60 10.13 -13.05
CA ARG A 72 -12.66 9.93 -14.05
C ARG A 72 -14.01 10.30 -13.44
N VAL A 73 -14.99 10.52 -14.30
CA VAL A 73 -16.38 10.75 -13.88
C VAL A 73 -16.86 9.60 -12.98
N GLY A 74 -17.34 9.94 -11.79
CA GLY A 74 -17.83 8.99 -10.79
C GLY A 74 -16.76 8.47 -9.81
N GLU A 75 -15.47 8.66 -10.10
CA GLU A 75 -14.43 8.36 -9.12
C GLU A 75 -14.45 9.38 -7.97
N LYS A 76 -14.11 8.89 -6.79
CA LYS A 76 -14.08 9.65 -5.54
C LYS A 76 -12.71 9.51 -4.89
N ASP A 77 -12.14 10.65 -4.50
CA ASP A 77 -10.91 10.71 -3.74
C ASP A 77 -11.04 9.96 -2.40
N GLY A 78 -9.99 9.24 -2.01
CA GLY A 78 -9.96 8.41 -0.80
C GLY A 78 -10.83 7.15 -0.86
N VAL A 79 -11.49 6.88 -1.99
CA VAL A 79 -12.27 5.65 -2.21
C VAL A 79 -11.66 4.81 -3.33
N HIS A 80 -11.42 5.43 -4.47
CA HIS A 80 -10.88 4.72 -5.64
C HIS A 80 -9.36 4.84 -5.70
N TYR A 81 -8.88 6.07 -5.50
CA TYR A 81 -7.48 6.42 -5.31
C TYR A 81 -7.41 7.65 -4.41
N HIS A 82 -6.24 7.91 -3.85
CA HIS A 82 -5.82 9.26 -3.49
C HIS A 82 -5.28 9.95 -4.75
N PHE A 83 -6.03 10.91 -5.27
CA PHE A 83 -5.65 11.67 -6.44
C PHE A 83 -4.68 12.78 -6.01
N THR A 84 -3.41 12.62 -6.39
CA THR A 84 -2.32 13.48 -5.92
C THR A 84 -1.63 14.21 -7.07
N GLU A 85 -1.04 15.36 -6.77
CA GLU A 85 -0.20 16.04 -7.74
C GLU A 85 1.08 15.24 -8.00
N ARG A 86 1.53 15.24 -9.26
CA ARG A 86 2.72 14.48 -9.67
C ARG A 86 3.96 14.84 -8.88
N HIS A 87 4.23 16.13 -8.71
CA HIS A 87 5.42 16.60 -8.01
C HIS A 87 5.43 16.15 -6.54
N THR A 88 4.28 16.21 -5.87
CA THR A 88 4.10 15.72 -4.50
C THR A 88 4.40 14.23 -4.41
N MET A 89 3.80 13.42 -5.29
CA MET A 89 4.01 11.97 -5.28
C MET A 89 5.47 11.60 -5.58
N GLU A 90 6.14 12.30 -6.51
CA GLU A 90 7.57 12.09 -6.80
C GLU A 90 8.48 12.41 -5.60
N ASN A 91 8.16 13.48 -4.85
CA ASN A 91 8.88 13.82 -3.64
C ASN A 91 8.67 12.78 -2.54
N ASP A 92 7.43 12.34 -2.33
CA ASP A 92 7.11 11.31 -1.33
C ASP A 92 7.72 9.94 -1.65
N ILE A 93 7.81 9.57 -2.93
CA ILE A 93 8.54 8.38 -3.37
C ILE A 93 10.03 8.52 -3.02
N ARG A 94 10.65 9.68 -3.30
CA ARG A 94 12.07 9.94 -2.98
C ARG A 94 12.34 9.89 -1.47
N GLU A 95 11.37 10.30 -0.66
CA GLU A 95 11.41 10.26 0.80
C GLU A 95 11.08 8.88 1.39
N GLY A 96 10.86 7.85 0.55
CA GLY A 96 10.60 6.48 1.00
C GLY A 96 9.24 6.30 1.67
N LYS A 97 8.23 7.11 1.32
CA LYS A 97 6.87 7.01 1.87
C LYS A 97 5.99 5.98 1.13
N PHE A 98 6.48 5.40 0.04
CA PHE A 98 5.76 4.42 -0.78
C PHE A 98 6.37 3.02 -0.62
N LEU A 99 5.51 2.01 -0.45
CA LEU A 99 5.89 0.59 -0.45
C LEU A 99 6.21 0.11 -1.87
N GLU A 100 5.43 0.58 -2.83
CA GLU A 100 5.62 0.33 -4.25
C GLU A 100 5.15 1.56 -5.04
N SER A 101 5.75 1.75 -6.22
CA SER A 101 5.26 2.70 -7.21
C SER A 101 5.63 2.29 -8.63
N ALA A 102 4.82 2.70 -9.59
CA ALA A 102 5.03 2.44 -11.01
C ALA A 102 4.54 3.59 -11.89
N ALA A 103 5.22 3.82 -13.00
CA ALA A 103 4.78 4.72 -14.06
C ALA A 103 3.98 3.92 -15.12
N VAL A 104 2.71 4.27 -15.31
CA VAL A 104 1.81 3.59 -16.24
C VAL A 104 1.06 4.62 -17.07
N HIS A 105 1.21 4.55 -18.39
CA HIS A 105 0.57 5.47 -19.35
C HIS A 105 0.74 6.95 -18.98
N GLY A 106 1.96 7.36 -18.60
CA GLY A 106 2.29 8.74 -18.24
C GLY A 106 1.89 9.18 -16.83
N ASN A 107 1.21 8.34 -16.04
CA ASN A 107 0.81 8.65 -14.67
C ASN A 107 1.57 7.78 -13.67
N LEU A 108 1.76 8.27 -12.45
CA LEU A 108 2.28 7.46 -11.36
C LEU A 108 1.13 6.81 -10.60
N TYR A 109 1.41 5.62 -10.09
CA TYR A 109 0.56 4.84 -9.20
C TYR A 109 1.45 4.29 -8.09
N GLY A 110 0.91 4.11 -6.90
CA GLY A 110 1.67 3.53 -5.80
C GLY A 110 0.88 3.40 -4.52
N THR A 111 1.35 2.55 -3.63
CA THR A 111 0.73 2.30 -2.33
C THR A 111 1.61 2.89 -1.24
N SER A 112 1.11 3.89 -0.53
CA SER A 112 1.88 4.53 0.55
C SER A 112 1.93 3.64 1.79
N ILE A 113 2.98 3.81 2.59
CA ILE A 113 3.11 3.15 3.90
C ILE A 113 1.91 3.55 4.77
N ASP A 114 1.58 4.84 4.78
CA ASP A 114 0.46 5.39 5.57
C ASP A 114 -0.90 4.80 5.17
N ALA A 115 -1.13 4.50 3.87
CA ALA A 115 -2.38 3.88 3.42
C ALA A 115 -2.56 2.46 3.97
N VAL A 116 -1.46 1.71 4.11
CA VAL A 116 -1.48 0.38 4.72
C VAL A 116 -1.60 0.49 6.24
N GLU A 117 -0.84 1.39 6.86
CA GLU A 117 -0.89 1.61 8.31
C GLU A 117 -2.28 2.08 8.77
N ALA A 118 -2.99 2.90 8.00
CA ALA A 118 -4.36 3.31 8.32
C ALA A 118 -5.33 2.14 8.41
N VAL A 119 -5.18 1.11 7.55
CA VAL A 119 -6.00 -0.11 7.61
C VAL A 119 -5.60 -0.97 8.81
N THR A 120 -4.30 -1.13 9.00
CA THR A 120 -3.72 -1.88 10.13
C THR A 120 -4.13 -1.29 11.48
N ASP A 121 -4.08 0.02 11.64
CA ASP A 121 -4.45 0.74 12.86
C ASP A 121 -5.98 0.68 13.13
N ALA A 122 -6.79 0.39 12.09
CA ALA A 122 -8.21 0.08 12.23
C ALA A 122 -8.48 -1.37 12.68
N GLY A 123 -7.43 -2.16 12.94
CA GLY A 123 -7.52 -3.56 13.39
C GLY A 123 -7.84 -4.55 12.27
N LYS A 124 -7.55 -4.18 11.01
CA LYS A 124 -7.87 -4.97 9.81
C LYS A 124 -6.62 -5.32 8.99
#